data_AF-A0A327WNA1-F1
#
_entry.id   AF-A0A327WNA1-F1
#
_cell.length_a   1.000
_cell.length_b   1.000
_cell.length_c   1.000
_cell.angle_alpha   90.00
_cell.angle_beta   90.00
_cell.angle_gamma   90.00
#
_symmetry.space_group_name_H-M   'P 1'
#
loop_
_entity.id
_entity.type
_entity.pdbx_description
1 polymer ?
#
loop_
_entity_poly.entity_id
_entity_poly.type
_entity_poly.pdbx_seq_one_letter_code
_entity_poly.pdbx_strand_id
1 'polypeptide(L)' 'MTISAEIIESEALSLPKEERTRLIVHLLESIDERANVDPRRVEQAWLNEANRRYQSYLDDGEQTISSEDVFADLRADDR' A
#
# COMPACT_ATOMS: atom_id res chain seq x y z
N MET A 1 -25.42 9.92 20.36
CA MET A 1 -24.24 10.55 20.98
C MET A 1 -23.03 10.12 20.16
N THR A 2 -22.25 11.05 19.65
CA THR A 2 -20.99 10.74 18.95
C THR A 2 -19.85 10.83 19.94
N ILE A 3 -19.19 9.69 20.19
CA ILE A 3 -17.94 9.63 20.96
C ILE A 3 -16.83 10.19 20.06
N SER A 4 -15.91 10.97 20.61
CA SER A 4 -14.80 11.53 19.83
C SER A 4 -13.77 10.45 19.48
N ALA A 5 -13.03 10.64 18.39
CA ALA A 5 -12.02 9.68 17.93
C ALA A 5 -10.90 9.50 18.97
N GLU A 6 -10.55 10.58 19.68
CA GLU A 6 -9.51 10.56 20.71
C GLU A 6 -9.90 9.69 21.92
N ILE A 7 -11.20 9.67 22.28
CA ILE A 7 -11.70 8.80 23.35
C ILE A 7 -11.63 7.34 22.92
N ILE A 8 -12.04 7.04 21.68
CA ILE A 8 -11.99 5.68 21.12
C ILE A 8 -10.55 5.18 21.04
N GLU A 9 -9.61 6.04 20.62
CA GLU A 9 -8.19 5.71 20.57
C GLU A 9 -7.63 5.41 21.97
N SER A 10 -7.93 6.26 22.95
CA SER A 10 -7.50 6.04 24.34
C SER A 10 -8.01 4.72 24.91
N GLU A 11 -9.28 4.36 24.64
CA GLU A 11 -9.84 3.09 25.07
C GLU A 11 -9.19 1.90 24.35
N ALA A 12 -8.98 2.00 23.03
CA ALA A 12 -8.31 0.96 22.25
C ALA A 12 -6.86 0.71 22.69
N LEU A 13 -6.13 1.76 23.08
CA LEU A 13 -4.78 1.65 23.60
C LEU A 13 -4.71 0.97 24.97
N SER A 14 -5.79 1.03 25.76
CA SER A 14 -5.89 0.35 27.06
C SER A 14 -6.07 -1.17 26.95
N LEU A 15 -6.45 -1.68 25.76
CA LEU A 15 -6.67 -3.11 25.54
C LEU A 15 -5.36 -3.92 25.59
N PRO A 16 -5.43 -5.21 25.98
CA PRO A 16 -4.34 -6.16 25.78
C PRO A 16 -3.91 -6.21 24.31
N LYS A 17 -2.63 -6.50 24.07
CA LYS A 17 -2.04 -6.53 22.73
C LYS A 17 -2.88 -7.35 21.73
N GLU A 18 -3.33 -8.53 22.13
CA GLU A 18 -4.09 -9.43 21.26
C GLU A 18 -5.46 -8.87 20.87
N GLU A 19 -6.17 -8.26 21.81
CA GLU A 19 -7.47 -7.63 21.57
C GLU A 19 -7.31 -6.37 20.70
N ARG A 20 -6.29 -5.56 20.99
CA ARG A 20 -5.96 -4.39 20.15
C ARG A 20 -5.61 -4.80 18.72
N THR A 21 -4.85 -5.88 18.52
CA THR A 21 -4.54 -6.40 17.19
C THR A 21 -5.81 -6.82 16.43
N ARG A 22 -6.73 -7.54 17.10
CA ARG A 22 -8.01 -7.91 16.48
C ARG A 22 -8.84 -6.69 16.10
N LEU A 23 -8.90 -5.69 16.98
CA LEU A 23 -9.60 -4.43 16.71
C LEU A 23 -9.01 -3.70 15.50
N ILE A 24 -7.68 -3.63 15.39
CA ILE A 24 -7.01 -3.03 14.22
C ILE A 24 -7.43 -3.71 12.93
N VAL A 25 -7.46 -5.05 12.89
CA VAL A 25 -7.89 -5.81 11.70
C VAL A 25 -9.32 -5.45 11.32
N HIS A 26 -10.27 -5.49 12.25
CA HIS A 26 -11.67 -5.15 11.96
C HIS A 26 -11.84 -3.69 11.50
N LEU A 27 -11.09 -2.76 12.08
CA LEU A 27 -11.15 -1.35 11.67
C LEU A 27 -10.60 -1.17 10.26
N LEU A 28 -9.50 -1.84 9.89
CA LEU A 28 -8.96 -1.83 8.53
C LEU A 28 -9.96 -2.45 7.54
N GLU A 29 -10.52 -3.63 7.87
CA GLU A 29 -11.55 -4.28 7.05
C GLU A 29 -12.75 -3.36 6.83
N SER A 30 -13.19 -2.59 7.83
CA SER A 30 -14.31 -1.64 7.69
C SER A 30 -14.02 -0.47 6.73
N ILE A 31 -12.74 -0.15 6.51
CA ILE A 31 -12.30 0.86 5.55
C ILE A 31 -12.21 0.21 4.17
N ASP A 32 -11.64 -0.99 4.08
CA ASP A 32 -11.48 -1.75 2.84
C ASP A 32 -12.83 -2.20 2.26
N GLU A 33 -13.84 -2.43 3.11
CA GLU A 33 -15.23 -2.68 2.70
C GLU A 33 -15.86 -1.48 1.93
N ARG A 34 -15.20 -0.31 1.91
CA ARG A 34 -15.58 0.85 1.10
C ARG A 34 -14.59 1.11 -0.04
N ALA A 35 -14.60 0.22 -1.02
CA ALA A 35 -15.48 0.42 -2.16
C ALA A 35 -15.61 -0.93 -2.89
N ASN A 36 -16.77 -1.20 -3.49
CA ASN A 36 -16.84 -2.06 -4.67
C ASN A 36 -16.01 -1.40 -5.79
N VAL A 37 -14.68 -1.35 -5.62
CA VAL A 37 -13.77 -0.95 -6.66
C VAL A 37 -13.86 -2.10 -7.65
N ASP A 38 -14.60 -1.85 -8.73
CA ASP A 38 -14.69 -2.77 -9.84
C ASP A 38 -13.26 -3.21 -10.20
N PRO A 39 -12.92 -4.51 -10.06
CA PRO A 39 -11.57 -5.00 -10.34
C PRO A 39 -11.06 -4.57 -11.72
N ARG A 40 -11.97 -4.39 -12.69
CA ARG A 40 -11.65 -3.91 -14.03
C ARG A 40 -11.15 -2.46 -14.04
N ARG A 41 -11.63 -1.61 -13.11
CA ARG A 41 -11.14 -0.23 -12.97
C ARG A 41 -9.75 -0.21 -12.35
N VAL A 42 -9.46 -1.11 -11.41
CA VAL A 42 -8.11 -1.29 -10.85
C VAL A 42 -7.14 -1.77 -11.93
N GLU A 43 -7.54 -2.79 -12.68
CA GLU A 43 -6.77 -3.32 -13.81
C GLU A 43 -6.49 -2.22 -14.85
N GLN A 44 -7.52 -1.46 -15.25
CA GLN A 44 -7.35 -0.37 -16.21
C GLN A 44 -6.42 0.73 -15.68
N ALA A 45 -6.49 1.06 -14.39
CA ALA A 45 -5.59 2.03 -13.77
C ALA A 45 -4.13 1.54 -13.81
N TRP A 46 -3.88 0.26 -13.52
CA TRP A 46 -2.56 -0.34 -13.64
C TRP A 46 -2.04 -0.36 -15.07
N LEU A 47 -2.88 -0.72 -16.05
CA LEU A 47 -2.50 -0.71 -17.47
C LEU A 47 -2.14 0.70 -17.95
N ASN A 48 -2.92 1.71 -17.54
CA ASN A 48 -2.64 3.10 -17.87
C ASN A 48 -1.30 3.57 -17.28
N GLU A 49 -1.01 3.21 -16.03
CA GLU A 49 0.26 3.55 -15.37
C GLU A 49 1.44 2.82 -16.01
N ALA A 50 1.30 1.53 -16.33
CA ALA A 50 2.33 0.77 -17.01
C ALA A 50 2.67 1.39 -18.37
N ASN A 51 1.64 1.77 -19.15
CA ASN A 51 1.86 2.47 -20.42
C ASN A 51 2.52 3.83 -20.21
N ARG A 52 2.09 4.62 -19.21
CA ARG A 52 2.69 5.93 -18.90
C ARG A 52 4.19 5.83 -18.62
N ARG A 53 4.59 4.86 -17.79
CA ARG A 53 6.01 4.60 -17.48
C ARG A 53 6.77 4.12 -18.69
N TYR A 54 6.18 3.23 -19.50
CA TYR A 54 6.83 2.76 -20.73
C TYR A 54 7.12 3.90 -21.71
N GLN A 55 6.17 4.83 -21.91
CA GLN A 55 6.43 6.02 -22.74
C GLN A 55 7.51 6.92 -22.11
N SER A 56 7.45 7.13 -20.79
CA SER A 56 8.47 7.96 -20.08
C SER A 56 9.87 7.38 -20.19
N TYR A 57 10.00 6.05 -20.17
CA TYR A 57 11.25 5.32 -20.43
C TYR A 57 11.75 5.52 -21.85
N LEU A 58 10.87 5.43 -22.86
CA LEU A 58 11.25 5.64 -24.26
C LEU A 58 11.69 7.08 -24.56
N ASP A 59 11.10 8.05 -23.86
CA ASP A 59 11.37 9.48 -24.03
C ASP A 59 12.62 9.96 -23.24
N ASP A 60 13.44 9.04 -22.68
CA ASP A 60 14.58 9.32 -21.77
C ASP A 60 14.21 10.20 -20.55
N GLY A 61 12.92 10.23 -20.20
CA GLY A 61 12.35 11.10 -19.17
C GLY A 61 12.42 10.55 -17.75
N GLU A 62 12.88 9.32 -17.58
CA GLU A 62 12.86 8.61 -16.29
C GLU A 62 14.26 8.09 -15.94
N GLN A 63 14.66 8.22 -14.67
CA GLN A 63 15.92 7.64 -14.20
C GLN A 63 15.80 6.12 -14.20
N THR A 64 16.70 5.46 -14.91
CA THR A 64 16.76 4.00 -14.99
C THR A 64 17.99 3.49 -14.24
N ILE A 65 17.88 2.27 -13.72
CA ILE A 65 19.01 1.53 -13.16
C ILE A 65 19.18 0.31 -14.06
N SER A 66 20.42 -0.01 -14.44
CA SER A 66 20.66 -1.19 -15.26
C SER A 66 20.28 -2.44 -14.48
N SER A 67 19.78 -3.47 -15.17
CA SER A 67 19.48 -4.74 -14.53
C SER A 67 20.72 -5.35 -13.86
N GLU A 68 21.90 -5.10 -14.44
CA GLU A 68 23.18 -5.57 -13.92
C GLU A 68 23.48 -4.99 -12.54
N ASP A 69 23.29 -3.67 -12.38
CA ASP A 69 23.46 -2.98 -11.09
C ASP A 69 22.46 -3.49 -10.05
N VAL A 70 21.18 -3.64 -10.43
CA VAL A 70 20.14 -4.20 -9.54
C VAL A 70 20.53 -5.59 -9.05
N PHE A 71 21.00 -6.46 -9.94
CA PHE A 71 21.43 -7.81 -9.54
C PHE A 71 22.74 -7.81 -8.75
N ALA A 72 23.62 -6.83 -8.95
CA ALA A 72 24.83 -6.69 -8.15
C ALA A 72 24.48 -6.33 -6.70
N ASP A 73 23.56 -5.36 -6.51
CA ASP A 73 23.10 -4.92 -5.19
C ASP A 73 22.39 -6.04 -4.42
N LEU A 74 21.46 -6.76 -5.06
CA LEU A 74 20.76 -7.88 -4.43
C LEU A 74 21.71 -8.97 -3.90
N ARG A 75 22.77 -9.28 -4.65
CA ARG A 75 23.78 -10.28 -4.22
C ARG A 75 24.69 -9.77 -3.10
N ALA A 76 24.85 -8.45 -2.98
CA ALA A 76 25.64 -7.85 -1.92
C ALA A 76 24.86 -7.81 -0.59
N ASP A 77 23.55 -7.62 -0.64
CA ASP A 77 22.66 -7.58 0.54
C ASP A 77 22.50 -8.96 1.22
N ASP A 78 22.66 -10.05 0.45
CA ASP A 78 22.63 -11.44 0.95
C ASP A 78 23.91 -11.89 1.70
N ARG A 79 24.93 -11.03 1.87
CA ARG A 79 26.23 -11.34 2.49
C ARG A 79 26.41 -10.73 3.88
#